data_AF-A0AAN8XUS0-F1
#
_entry.id   AF-A0AAN8XUS0-F1
#
_cell.length_a   1.000
_cell.length_b   1.000
_cell.length_c   1.000
_cell.angle_alpha   90.00
_cell.angle_beta   90.00
_cell.angle_gamma   90.00
#
_symmetry.space_group_name_H-M   'P 1'
#
loop_
_entity.id
_entity.type
_entity.pdbx_description
1 polymer ?
#
loop_
_entity_poly.entity_id
_entity_poly.type
_entity_poly.pdbx_seq_one_letter_code
_entity_poly.pdbx_strand_id
1 'polypeptide(L)'
;MNRRELFGIFLLSFYIAFASGQECLANCTGHASNDKVPDPNNCTQYYVCLPGQVPSDDPFSCSVGEEFDPVLGNCTAPYGCKPTCAGSGCHMTCYNVDEYIADPVNCSLFYVCDINGPGAAEACPGSSPFYNPVSGICTQDSSVCCKPSCIPFCEELSIQVPDPKNCSQYYQCNSGPVYPPKACPAGEVFNIGTGRCDPTAKCVEWCSQTGPTTTLSPPSNCIQPSDTTCSNSGFFSVCNTFCIHEYYFCEAAGTTPILQTCTADLLFNPVPEWPYCVLSSNCPYYPP
;
A
#
# COMPACT_ATOMS: atom_id res chain seq x y z
N MET A 1 61.69 -3.63 -49.90
CA MET A 1 61.53 -4.76 -48.95
C MET A 1 60.38 -4.43 -48.02
N ASN A 2 59.21 -4.99 -48.30
CA ASN A 2 58.00 -4.83 -47.49
C ASN A 2 58.15 -5.64 -46.20
N ARG A 3 58.13 -4.98 -45.03
CA ARG A 3 57.98 -5.65 -43.74
C ARG A 3 56.54 -5.49 -43.29
N ARG A 4 55.83 -6.63 -43.25
CA ARG A 4 54.47 -6.77 -42.71
C ARG A 4 54.55 -6.65 -41.19
N GLU A 5 53.92 -5.65 -40.60
CA GLU A 5 53.66 -5.60 -39.16
C GLU A 5 52.23 -6.11 -38.93
N LEU A 6 52.11 -7.22 -38.20
CA LEU A 6 50.84 -7.83 -37.80
C LEU A 6 50.16 -6.93 -36.76
N PHE A 7 49.01 -6.34 -37.10
CA PHE A 7 48.11 -5.76 -36.11
C PHE A 7 47.33 -6.88 -35.41
N GLY A 8 47.81 -7.29 -34.23
CA GLY A 8 47.05 -8.13 -33.31
C GLY A 8 46.00 -7.29 -32.60
N ILE A 9 44.73 -7.46 -32.96
CA ILE A 9 43.59 -6.83 -32.29
C ILE A 9 43.33 -7.61 -30.99
N PHE A 10 43.79 -7.08 -29.85
CA PHE A 10 43.38 -7.55 -28.53
C PHE A 10 41.94 -7.08 -28.28
N LEU A 11 40.97 -7.96 -28.52
CA LEU A 11 39.59 -7.74 -28.08
C LEU A 11 39.52 -7.95 -26.57
N LEU A 12 39.72 -6.87 -25.81
CA LEU A 12 39.33 -6.79 -24.41
C LEU A 12 37.80 -6.89 -24.33
N SER A 13 37.30 -8.08 -24.02
CA SER A 13 35.92 -8.31 -23.65
C SER A 13 35.68 -7.62 -22.30
N PHE A 14 35.19 -6.39 -22.35
CA PHE A 14 34.59 -5.74 -21.19
C PHE A 14 33.31 -6.49 -20.84
N TYR A 15 33.41 -7.44 -19.91
CA TYR A 15 32.24 -7.91 -19.18
C TYR A 15 31.78 -6.74 -18.31
N ILE A 16 30.78 -6.02 -18.80
CA ILE A 16 29.99 -5.12 -17.96
C ILE A 16 29.19 -6.04 -17.03
N ALA A 17 29.69 -6.22 -15.82
CA ALA A 17 28.86 -6.72 -14.74
C ALA A 17 27.79 -5.65 -14.50
N PHE A 18 26.58 -5.90 -14.99
CA PHE A 18 25.42 -5.17 -14.52
C PHE A 18 25.32 -5.51 -13.02
N ALA A 19 25.73 -4.57 -12.18
CA ALA A 19 25.31 -4.58 -10.79
C ALA A 19 23.78 -4.50 -10.85
N SER A 20 23.11 -5.62 -10.61
CA SER A 20 21.67 -5.64 -10.40
C SER A 20 21.42 -4.76 -9.19
N GLY A 21 21.01 -3.51 -9.43
CA GLY A 21 20.46 -2.66 -8.38
C GLY A 21 19.33 -3.44 -7.74
N GLN A 22 19.39 -3.63 -6.43
CA GLN A 22 18.33 -4.29 -5.71
C GLN A 22 17.09 -3.40 -5.78
N GLU A 23 16.08 -3.81 -6.53
CA GLU A 23 14.83 -3.07 -6.64
C GLU A 23 14.02 -3.27 -5.35
N CYS A 24 13.80 -2.18 -4.60
CA CYS A 24 13.01 -2.20 -3.36
C CYS A 24 11.51 -2.12 -3.63
N LEU A 25 11.05 -3.04 -4.49
CA LEU A 25 9.66 -3.19 -4.91
C LEU A 25 9.26 -4.65 -4.77
N ALA A 26 7.98 -4.89 -4.46
CA ALA A 26 7.43 -6.23 -4.44
C ALA A 26 7.56 -6.86 -5.84
N ASN A 27 7.99 -8.12 -5.89
CA ASN A 27 8.30 -8.80 -7.14
C ASN A 27 7.39 -10.01 -7.34
N CYS A 28 6.53 -9.94 -8.36
CA CYS A 28 5.63 -11.02 -8.75
C CYS A 28 6.14 -11.81 -9.98
N THR A 29 7.37 -11.58 -10.42
CA THR A 29 7.97 -12.31 -11.55
C THR A 29 8.10 -13.78 -11.20
N GLY A 30 7.53 -14.65 -12.04
CA GLY A 30 7.53 -16.09 -11.82
C GLY A 30 6.47 -16.60 -10.84
N HIS A 31 5.68 -15.71 -10.24
CA HIS A 31 4.56 -16.06 -9.38
C HIS A 31 3.24 -16.12 -10.17
N ALA A 32 2.32 -16.98 -9.74
CA ALA A 32 0.97 -17.09 -10.28
C ALA A 32 0.05 -16.01 -9.71
N SER A 33 -1.11 -15.80 -10.34
CA SER A 33 -2.14 -14.94 -9.75
C SER A 33 -2.58 -15.52 -8.39
N ASN A 34 -2.77 -14.63 -7.43
CA ASN A 34 -3.07 -14.88 -6.00
C ASN A 34 -1.91 -15.41 -5.16
N ASP A 35 -0.73 -15.63 -5.72
CA ASP A 35 0.46 -15.89 -4.91
C ASP A 35 0.76 -14.68 -4.01
N LYS A 36 1.26 -14.95 -2.81
CA LYS A 36 1.68 -13.92 -1.86
C LYS A 36 3.19 -13.79 -1.91
N VAL A 37 3.68 -12.56 -2.02
CA VAL A 37 5.11 -12.25 -2.05
C VAL A 37 5.45 -11.30 -0.90
N PRO A 38 6.66 -11.38 -0.33
CA PRO A 38 7.02 -10.56 0.82
C PRO A 38 7.02 -9.08 0.45
N ASP A 39 6.58 -8.23 1.37
CA ASP A 39 6.89 -6.81 1.29
C ASP A 39 8.40 -6.63 1.59
N PRO A 40 9.19 -6.06 0.67
CA PRO A 40 10.63 -5.90 0.85
C PRO A 40 10.99 -4.93 1.99
N ASN A 41 10.07 -4.04 2.39
CA ASN A 41 10.27 -3.00 3.39
C ASN A 41 9.67 -3.36 4.75
N ASN A 42 8.72 -4.29 4.79
CA ASN A 42 8.02 -4.63 6.02
C ASN A 42 7.72 -6.13 6.15
N CYS A 43 8.38 -6.79 7.11
CA CYS A 43 8.18 -8.20 7.42
C CYS A 43 6.76 -8.57 7.90
N THR A 44 5.96 -7.61 8.38
CA THR A 44 4.58 -7.87 8.81
C THR A 44 3.57 -7.63 7.69
N GLN A 45 4.04 -7.43 6.45
CA GLN A 45 3.21 -7.17 5.29
C GLN A 45 3.62 -8.04 4.10
N TYR A 46 2.69 -8.21 3.17
CA TYR A 46 2.89 -8.97 1.94
C TYR A 46 2.04 -8.40 0.80
N TYR A 47 2.43 -8.63 -0.44
CA TYR A 47 1.64 -8.28 -1.62
C TYR A 47 0.98 -9.52 -2.20
N VAL A 48 -0.15 -9.33 -2.89
CA VAL A 48 -0.81 -10.38 -3.67
C VAL A 48 -0.53 -10.15 -5.15
N CYS A 49 -0.07 -11.17 -5.86
CA CYS A 49 0.18 -11.09 -7.28
C CYS A 49 -1.12 -11.15 -8.07
N LEU A 50 -1.32 -10.18 -8.96
CA LEU A 50 -2.46 -10.05 -9.85
C LEU A 50 -2.15 -10.68 -11.23
N PRO A 51 -3.16 -10.90 -12.09
CA PRO A 51 -2.93 -11.34 -13.46
C PRO A 51 -1.92 -10.43 -14.18
N GLY A 52 -0.94 -11.03 -14.85
CA GLY A 52 0.15 -10.31 -15.48
C GLY A 52 1.39 -10.08 -14.60
N GLN A 53 1.50 -10.75 -13.45
CA GLN A 53 2.67 -10.68 -12.56
C GLN A 53 2.91 -9.28 -11.99
N VAL A 54 1.81 -8.59 -11.70
CA VAL A 54 1.84 -7.26 -11.09
C VAL A 54 1.44 -7.40 -9.62
N PRO A 55 2.19 -6.86 -8.65
CA PRO A 55 1.76 -6.82 -7.26
C PRO A 55 0.47 -6.01 -7.09
N SER A 56 -0.28 -6.26 -6.01
CA SER A 56 -1.37 -5.38 -5.58
C SER A 56 -0.88 -3.93 -5.38
N ASP A 57 -1.77 -2.96 -5.56
CA ASP A 57 -1.41 -1.54 -5.41
C ASP A 57 -0.93 -1.22 -3.98
N ASP A 58 -1.57 -1.83 -2.98
CA ASP A 58 -1.21 -1.76 -1.56
C ASP A 58 -0.81 -3.15 -1.03
N PRO A 59 0.08 -3.20 -0.02
CA PRO A 59 0.35 -4.43 0.72
C PRO A 59 -0.83 -4.83 1.60
N PHE A 60 -0.82 -6.06 2.12
CA PHE A 60 -1.73 -6.59 3.13
C PHE A 60 -0.96 -6.83 4.42
N SER A 61 -1.61 -6.61 5.57
CA SER A 61 -0.99 -6.84 6.88
C SER A 61 -1.23 -8.25 7.41
N CYS A 62 -0.20 -8.80 8.05
CA CYS A 62 -0.33 -9.95 8.94
C CYS A 62 -1.05 -9.58 10.25
N SER A 63 -1.52 -10.60 10.98
CA SER A 63 -2.14 -10.39 12.29
C SER A 63 -1.12 -9.87 13.31
N VAL A 64 -1.61 -9.40 14.45
CA VAL A 64 -0.75 -8.88 15.52
C VAL A 64 0.24 -9.93 15.99
N GLY A 65 1.54 -9.60 15.85
CA GLY A 65 2.65 -10.44 16.28
C GLY A 65 3.06 -11.50 15.26
N GLU A 66 2.59 -11.42 14.00
CA GLU A 66 2.97 -12.32 12.93
C GLU A 66 3.90 -11.64 11.89
N GLU A 67 4.77 -12.44 11.28
CA GLU A 67 5.64 -12.07 10.15
C GLU A 67 5.25 -12.92 8.92
N PHE A 68 5.32 -12.34 7.73
CA PHE A 68 5.08 -13.09 6.49
C PHE A 68 6.27 -14.00 6.18
N ASP A 69 6.02 -15.31 6.10
CA ASP A 69 6.99 -16.31 5.67
C ASP A 69 6.84 -16.55 4.15
N PRO A 70 7.82 -16.12 3.32
CA PRO A 70 7.74 -16.29 1.87
C PRO A 70 7.94 -17.74 1.41
N VAL A 71 8.45 -18.63 2.26
CA VAL A 71 8.58 -20.07 1.96
C VAL A 71 7.23 -20.76 2.12
N LEU A 72 6.47 -20.39 3.16
CA LEU A 72 5.15 -20.95 3.42
C LEU A 72 4.02 -20.18 2.71
N GLY A 73 4.28 -18.96 2.25
CA GLY A 73 3.30 -18.10 1.59
C GLY A 73 2.21 -17.60 2.54
N ASN A 74 2.48 -17.49 3.84
CA ASN A 74 1.51 -17.07 4.84
C ASN A 74 2.15 -16.33 6.03
N CYS A 75 1.31 -15.70 6.84
CA CYS A 75 1.73 -15.07 8.09
C CYS A 75 1.92 -16.14 9.17
N THR A 76 3.03 -16.05 9.89
CA THR A 76 3.43 -17.00 10.93
C THR A 76 3.99 -16.27 12.15
N ALA A 77 4.25 -17.00 13.23
CA ALA A 77 4.92 -16.43 14.41
C ALA A 77 6.31 -15.87 14.03
N PRO A 78 6.81 -14.84 14.74
CA PRO A 78 8.05 -14.16 14.37
C PRO A 78 9.21 -15.16 14.36
N TYR A 79 9.93 -15.20 13.25
CA TYR A 79 11.09 -16.08 13.07
C TYR A 79 12.38 -15.30 12.86
N GLY A 80 12.31 -13.97 13.01
CA GLY A 80 13.44 -13.07 12.83
C GLY A 80 13.60 -12.64 11.39
N CYS A 81 12.49 -12.40 10.69
CA CYS A 81 12.52 -11.77 9.39
C CYS A 81 13.28 -10.44 9.45
N LYS A 82 14.08 -10.17 8.42
CA LYS A 82 14.73 -8.89 8.20
C LYS A 82 14.25 -8.34 6.87
N PRO A 83 13.63 -7.15 6.82
CA PRO A 83 13.21 -6.58 5.56
C PRO A 83 14.42 -6.44 4.66
N THR A 84 14.31 -6.94 3.44
CA THR A 84 15.36 -6.92 2.42
C THR A 84 15.83 -5.50 2.12
N CYS A 85 14.91 -4.55 2.27
CA CYS A 85 15.07 -3.13 2.05
C CYS A 85 14.77 -2.33 3.32
N ALA A 86 15.04 -2.88 4.51
CA ALA A 86 14.92 -2.14 5.77
C ALA A 86 15.67 -0.80 5.66
N GLY A 87 14.95 0.32 5.77
CA GLY A 87 15.49 1.68 5.59
C GLY A 87 15.64 2.17 4.14
N SER A 88 15.00 1.55 3.14
CA SER A 88 15.11 1.99 1.73
C SER A 88 14.20 3.18 1.36
N GLY A 89 14.27 4.23 2.17
CA GLY A 89 13.96 5.60 1.76
C GLY A 89 12.49 6.04 1.72
N CYS A 90 11.52 5.13 1.75
CA CYS A 90 10.10 5.53 1.78
C CYS A 90 9.49 5.57 3.17
N HIS A 91 10.19 6.22 4.09
CA HIS A 91 9.69 6.58 5.40
C HIS A 91 9.48 8.10 5.47
N MET A 92 8.39 8.50 6.12
CA MET A 92 7.95 9.91 6.11
C MET A 92 8.29 10.64 7.42
N THR A 93 8.77 9.91 8.42
CA THR A 93 9.16 10.40 9.74
C THR A 93 10.67 10.42 9.85
N CYS A 94 11.29 11.52 10.26
CA CYS A 94 12.74 11.53 10.49
C CYS A 94 13.14 10.60 11.65
N TYR A 95 14.09 9.71 11.40
CA TYR A 95 14.68 8.88 12.45
C TYR A 95 16.07 9.36 12.82
N ASN A 96 16.81 9.89 11.84
CA ASN A 96 18.16 10.38 12.01
C ASN A 96 18.29 11.84 11.57
N VAL A 97 19.21 12.57 12.22
CA VAL A 97 19.62 13.91 11.76
C VAL A 97 20.47 13.76 10.49
N ASP A 98 20.35 14.72 9.56
CA ASP A 98 21.01 14.74 8.24
C ASP A 98 20.57 13.62 7.29
N GLU A 99 19.49 12.91 7.63
CA GLU A 99 18.80 11.99 6.75
C GLU A 99 17.97 12.74 5.71
N TYR A 100 17.83 12.16 4.52
CA TYR A 100 16.95 12.70 3.49
C TYR A 100 15.70 11.83 3.36
N ILE A 101 14.53 12.45 3.38
CA ILE A 101 13.24 11.77 3.20
C ILE A 101 12.47 12.37 2.02
N ALA A 102 11.73 11.53 1.30
CA ALA A 102 10.88 11.99 0.21
C ALA A 102 9.62 12.69 0.73
N ASP A 103 9.05 13.61 -0.06
CA ASP A 103 7.71 14.10 0.21
C ASP A 103 6.65 13.04 -0.14
N PRO A 104 5.66 12.79 0.75
CA PRO A 104 4.64 11.76 0.54
C PRO A 104 3.69 12.03 -0.63
N VAL A 105 3.57 13.28 -1.07
CA VAL A 105 2.57 13.72 -2.06
C VAL A 105 3.25 14.23 -3.33
N ASN A 106 4.36 14.93 -3.19
CA ASN A 106 5.05 15.60 -4.28
C ASN A 106 6.41 14.97 -4.54
N CYS A 107 6.47 14.10 -5.53
CA CYS A 107 7.67 13.39 -5.94
C CYS A 107 8.89 14.26 -6.29
N SER A 108 8.67 15.54 -6.56
CA SER A 108 9.74 16.50 -6.85
C SER A 108 10.29 17.18 -5.61
N LEU A 109 9.76 16.87 -4.43
CA LEU A 109 10.19 17.43 -3.16
C LEU A 109 10.82 16.36 -2.25
N PHE A 110 11.79 16.80 -1.47
CA PHE A 110 12.42 16.03 -0.41
C PHE A 110 12.76 16.95 0.77
N TYR A 111 13.15 16.37 1.89
CA TYR A 111 13.47 17.08 3.12
C TYR A 111 14.78 16.57 3.71
N VAL A 112 15.53 17.47 4.34
CA VAL A 112 16.67 17.11 5.21
C VAL A 112 16.20 17.12 6.64
N CYS A 113 16.38 16.01 7.33
CA CYS A 113 16.00 15.84 8.73
C CYS A 113 16.96 16.58 9.66
N ASP A 114 16.39 17.30 10.62
CA ASP A 114 17.09 17.88 11.76
C ASP A 114 16.57 17.32 13.09
N ILE A 115 17.08 17.81 14.22
CA ILE A 115 16.71 17.35 15.57
C ILE A 115 15.22 17.55 15.91
N ASN A 116 14.51 18.39 15.17
CA ASN A 116 13.10 18.70 15.31
C ASN A 116 12.22 18.05 14.23
N GLY A 117 12.82 17.31 13.28
CA GLY A 117 12.11 16.66 12.17
C GLY A 117 12.57 17.12 10.78
N PRO A 118 11.75 16.90 9.73
CA PRO A 118 12.03 17.32 8.37
C PRO A 118 12.12 18.84 8.31
N GLY A 119 13.17 19.34 7.67
CA GLY A 119 13.41 20.75 7.46
C GLY A 119 12.48 21.37 6.39
N ALA A 120 12.96 22.40 5.71
CA ALA A 120 12.22 23.00 4.60
C ALA A 120 12.15 22.03 3.41
N ALA A 121 11.05 22.09 2.65
CA ALA A 121 10.93 21.34 1.41
C ALA A 121 11.98 21.81 0.40
N GLU A 122 12.77 20.88 -0.11
CA GLU A 122 13.74 21.08 -1.18
C GLU A 122 13.23 20.48 -2.48
N ALA A 123 13.46 21.16 -3.59
CA ALA A 123 12.97 20.72 -4.90
C ALA A 123 14.09 20.10 -5.74
N CYS A 124 13.78 18.97 -6.38
CA CYS A 124 14.64 18.37 -7.37
C CYS A 124 14.80 19.27 -8.61
N PRO A 125 16.00 19.30 -9.25
CA PRO A 125 16.21 20.06 -10.47
C PRO A 125 15.30 19.60 -11.61
N GLY A 126 14.88 20.50 -12.49
CA GLY A 126 14.01 20.16 -13.63
C GLY A 126 14.62 19.14 -14.63
N SER A 127 15.94 18.96 -14.63
CA SER A 127 16.63 17.92 -15.42
C SER A 127 16.47 16.51 -14.86
N SER A 128 16.08 16.39 -13.59
CA SER A 128 15.98 15.16 -12.81
C SER A 128 14.88 15.36 -11.76
N PRO A 129 13.59 15.39 -12.16
CA PRO A 129 12.52 15.95 -11.33
C PRO A 129 11.97 15.00 -10.26
N PHE A 130 12.50 13.78 -10.12
CA PHE A 130 11.98 12.79 -9.18
C PHE A 130 13.02 12.44 -8.12
N TYR A 131 12.68 12.60 -6.85
CA TYR A 131 13.57 12.22 -5.76
C TYR A 131 13.55 10.70 -5.56
N ASN A 132 14.71 10.05 -5.65
CA ASN A 132 14.86 8.64 -5.30
C ASN A 132 15.41 8.57 -3.87
N PRO A 133 14.61 8.08 -2.91
CA PRO A 133 15.03 8.08 -1.52
C PRO A 133 15.88 6.86 -1.14
N VAL A 134 15.92 5.82 -1.99
CA VAL A 134 16.83 4.69 -1.82
C VAL A 134 18.26 5.13 -2.09
N SER A 135 18.46 5.93 -3.14
CA SER A 135 19.78 6.44 -3.53
C SER A 135 20.10 7.82 -2.95
N GLY A 136 19.12 8.50 -2.36
CA GLY A 136 19.26 9.83 -1.79
C GLY A 136 19.43 10.96 -2.81
N ILE A 137 19.17 10.70 -4.10
CA ILE A 137 19.45 11.64 -5.20
C ILE A 137 18.26 11.80 -6.15
N CYS A 138 18.19 12.96 -6.80
CA CYS A 138 17.21 13.23 -7.84
C CYS A 138 17.56 12.51 -9.16
N THR A 139 16.54 11.97 -9.84
CA THR A 139 16.65 11.20 -11.08
C THR A 139 15.54 11.57 -12.07
N GLN A 140 15.64 11.03 -13.29
CA GLN A 140 14.63 11.17 -14.36
C GLN A 140 13.55 10.09 -14.31
N ASP A 141 13.81 9.01 -13.58
CA ASP A 141 12.88 7.89 -13.46
C ASP A 141 11.76 8.22 -12.46
N SER A 142 10.52 8.28 -12.93
CA SER A 142 9.36 8.57 -12.09
C SER A 142 8.91 7.37 -11.25
N SER A 143 9.42 6.17 -11.52
CA SER A 143 9.03 4.95 -10.79
C SER A 143 9.67 4.85 -9.40
N VAL A 144 10.75 5.59 -9.16
CA VAL A 144 11.48 5.65 -7.87
C VAL A 144 10.74 6.44 -6.79
N CYS A 145 9.61 7.04 -7.16
CA CYS A 145 8.81 7.85 -6.27
C CYS A 145 8.35 7.04 -5.06
N CYS A 146 8.34 7.67 -3.88
CA CYS A 146 7.61 7.07 -2.79
C CYS A 146 6.13 7.00 -3.11
N LYS A 147 5.61 5.78 -3.06
CA LYS A 147 4.19 5.52 -2.92
C LYS A 147 3.98 5.27 -1.43
N PRO A 148 3.57 6.28 -0.65
CA PRO A 148 3.32 6.05 0.77
C PRO A 148 2.27 4.96 0.90
N SER A 149 2.55 3.92 1.68
CA SER A 149 1.62 2.83 1.90
C SER A 149 0.35 3.36 2.56
N CYS A 150 -0.82 2.89 2.11
CA CYS A 150 -2.09 3.18 2.77
C CYS A 150 -2.34 2.34 4.02
N ILE A 151 -1.29 1.67 4.50
CA ILE A 151 -1.24 0.95 5.76
C ILE A 151 -0.15 1.56 6.65
N PRO A 152 -0.47 1.92 7.90
CA PRO A 152 0.52 2.43 8.84
C PRO A 152 1.62 1.39 9.08
N PHE A 153 2.87 1.83 9.05
CA PHE A 153 4.05 1.01 9.30
C PHE A 153 4.81 1.53 10.52
N CYS A 154 5.17 0.61 11.41
CA CYS A 154 6.01 0.89 12.57
C CYS A 154 7.40 0.30 12.33
N GLU A 155 8.34 1.15 11.93
CA GLU A 155 9.73 0.74 11.70
C GLU A 155 10.49 0.51 13.01
N GLU A 156 10.14 1.28 14.03
CA GLU A 156 10.73 1.18 15.37
C GLU A 156 9.66 1.05 16.46
N LEU A 157 10.08 0.54 17.62
CA LEU A 157 9.23 0.55 18.81
C LEU A 157 9.32 1.91 19.52
N SER A 158 8.25 2.28 20.19
CA SER A 158 8.05 3.53 20.94
C SER A 158 7.98 4.81 20.12
N ILE A 159 7.80 4.73 18.80
CA ILE A 159 7.54 5.89 17.93
C ILE A 159 6.03 6.12 17.72
N GLN A 160 5.67 7.28 17.18
CA GLN A 160 4.33 7.58 16.68
C GLN A 160 4.39 7.81 15.18
N VAL A 161 3.44 7.20 14.45
CA VAL A 161 3.38 7.32 12.99
C VAL A 161 2.01 7.89 12.56
N PRO A 162 1.96 8.72 11.51
CA PRO A 162 0.73 9.32 11.03
C PRO A 162 -0.26 8.26 10.54
N ASP A 163 -1.56 8.52 10.70
CA ASP A 163 -2.56 7.77 9.94
C ASP A 163 -2.57 8.27 8.48
N PRO A 164 -2.36 7.38 7.49
CA PRO A 164 -2.25 7.77 6.08
C PRO A 164 -3.56 8.31 5.49
N LYS A 165 -4.71 8.01 6.12
CA LYS A 165 -6.07 8.31 5.67
C LYS A 165 -6.76 9.40 6.49
N ASN A 166 -6.26 9.71 7.69
CA ASN A 166 -6.83 10.72 8.58
C ASN A 166 -5.74 11.48 9.31
N CYS A 167 -5.45 12.71 8.89
CA CYS A 167 -4.37 13.51 9.45
C CYS A 167 -4.58 13.87 10.94
N SER A 168 -5.80 13.73 11.46
CA SER A 168 -6.13 13.97 12.87
C SER A 168 -5.91 12.72 13.73
N GLN A 169 -5.35 11.66 13.15
CA GLN A 169 -5.11 10.39 13.81
C GLN A 169 -3.66 9.92 13.65
N TYR A 170 -3.22 9.06 14.56
CA TYR A 170 -1.88 8.49 14.59
C TYR A 170 -1.86 7.12 15.27
N TYR A 171 -0.80 6.37 15.03
CA TYR A 171 -0.56 5.07 15.65
C TYR A 171 0.61 5.15 16.63
N GLN A 172 0.51 4.44 17.75
CA GLN A 172 1.61 4.27 18.70
C GLN A 172 2.26 2.90 18.52
N CYS A 173 3.55 2.90 18.19
CA CYS A 173 4.30 1.70 17.86
C CYS A 173 4.85 1.02 19.12
N ASN A 174 4.01 0.44 19.99
CA ASN A 174 4.47 -0.06 21.29
C ASN A 174 4.94 -1.53 21.29
N SER A 175 4.46 -2.38 20.35
CA SER A 175 4.88 -3.78 20.13
C SER A 175 4.00 -4.43 19.04
N GLY A 176 4.56 -4.86 17.90
CA GLY A 176 3.80 -5.53 16.81
C GLY A 176 2.76 -4.63 16.10
N PRO A 177 2.07 -5.11 15.04
CA PRO A 177 1.30 -4.25 14.15
C PRO A 177 -0.05 -3.78 14.74
N VAL A 178 -0.26 -2.46 14.64
CA VAL A 178 -1.50 -1.67 14.54
C VAL A 178 -2.52 -1.80 15.68
N TYR A 179 -2.35 -0.97 16.72
CA TYR A 179 -3.44 -0.53 17.60
C TYR A 179 -4.48 0.26 16.79
N PRO A 180 -5.77 0.30 17.17
CA PRO A 180 -6.69 1.28 16.60
C PRO A 180 -6.08 2.68 16.69
N PRO A 181 -6.25 3.51 15.63
CA PRO A 181 -5.65 4.83 15.60
C PRO A 181 -6.11 5.65 16.81
N LYS A 182 -5.19 6.43 17.35
CA LYS A 182 -5.48 7.42 18.39
C LYS A 182 -5.77 8.75 17.71
N ALA A 183 -6.78 9.44 18.20
CA ALA A 183 -7.06 10.80 17.77
C ALA A 183 -6.07 11.78 18.41
N CYS A 184 -5.67 12.77 17.64
CA CYS A 184 -5.07 13.99 18.17
C CYS A 184 -6.07 14.76 19.04
N PRO A 185 -5.59 15.59 19.99
CA PRO A 185 -6.45 16.52 20.70
C PRO A 185 -7.27 17.39 19.74
N ALA A 186 -8.43 17.86 20.21
CA ALA A 186 -9.33 18.62 19.36
C ALA A 186 -8.66 19.88 18.79
N GLY A 187 -8.67 20.01 17.46
CA GLY A 187 -8.06 21.13 16.74
C GLY A 187 -6.58 20.93 16.40
N GLU A 188 -5.99 19.77 16.71
CA GLU A 188 -4.63 19.41 16.35
C GLU A 188 -4.62 18.33 15.26
N VAL A 189 -3.57 18.31 14.46
CA VAL A 189 -3.30 17.25 13.47
C VAL A 189 -1.92 16.67 13.74
N PHE A 190 -1.68 15.44 13.28
CA PHE A 190 -0.41 14.79 13.49
C PHE A 190 0.68 15.46 12.65
N ASN A 191 1.64 16.09 13.33
CA ASN A 191 2.84 16.59 12.74
C ASN A 191 3.82 15.43 12.55
N ILE A 192 3.92 14.97 11.31
CA ILE A 192 4.80 13.88 10.90
C ILE A 192 6.25 14.20 11.26
N GLY A 193 6.61 15.48 11.22
CA GLY A 193 7.97 15.90 11.46
C GLY A 193 8.41 15.78 12.91
N THR A 194 7.54 16.21 13.83
CA THR A 194 7.82 16.12 15.26
C THR A 194 7.36 14.79 15.88
N GLY A 195 6.64 13.97 15.10
CA GLY A 195 6.00 12.74 15.57
C GLY A 195 4.94 12.99 16.64
N ARG A 196 4.26 14.15 16.61
CA ARG A 196 3.32 14.59 17.65
C ARG A 196 2.15 15.37 17.07
N CYS A 197 1.04 15.42 17.80
CA CYS A 197 -0.05 16.32 17.46
C CYS A 197 0.37 17.79 17.65
N ASP A 198 -0.01 18.63 16.69
CA ASP A 198 0.37 20.04 16.63
C ASP A 198 -0.78 20.85 16.02
N PRO A 199 -1.27 21.92 16.67
CA PRO A 199 -2.34 22.77 16.14
C PRO A 199 -1.92 23.62 14.94
N THR A 200 -0.61 23.73 14.68
CA THR A 200 -0.05 24.54 13.58
C THR A 200 0.40 23.70 12.39
N ALA A 201 0.42 22.37 12.54
CA ALA A 201 0.77 21.47 11.45
C ALA A 201 -0.29 21.48 10.35
N LYS A 202 0.16 21.20 9.12
CA LYS A 202 -0.74 21.02 8.00
C LYS A 202 -1.35 19.62 8.08
N CYS A 203 -2.66 19.53 7.87
CA CYS A 203 -3.32 18.26 7.64
C CYS A 203 -2.83 17.69 6.30
N VAL A 204 -2.21 16.52 6.34
CA VAL A 204 -1.74 15.80 5.15
C VAL A 204 -2.35 14.40 5.16
N GLU A 205 -3.14 14.09 4.13
CA GLU A 205 -3.76 12.78 3.89
C GLU A 205 -3.34 12.30 2.50
N TRP A 206 -2.32 11.45 2.43
CA TRP A 206 -1.81 10.93 1.14
C TRP A 206 -2.61 9.72 0.64
N CYS A 207 -3.30 9.03 1.54
CA CYS A 207 -4.32 8.04 1.20
C CYS A 207 -5.69 8.66 1.43
N SER A 208 -5.91 9.80 0.79
CA SER A 208 -7.24 10.39 0.69
C SER A 208 -8.20 9.31 0.17
N GLN A 209 -9.39 9.21 0.75
CA GLN A 209 -10.50 8.45 0.16
C GLN A 209 -11.02 9.14 -1.12
N THR A 210 -10.11 9.52 -2.01
CA THR A 210 -10.35 9.92 -3.38
C THR A 210 -10.03 8.76 -4.31
N GLY A 211 -10.46 7.54 -3.97
CA GLY A 211 -11.25 6.84 -4.97
C GLY A 211 -12.39 7.79 -5.32
N PRO A 212 -12.66 8.08 -6.60
CA PRO A 212 -13.43 9.23 -7.00
C PRO A 212 -14.67 9.35 -6.12
N THR A 213 -14.69 10.40 -5.29
CA THR A 213 -15.94 10.92 -4.70
C THR A 213 -16.69 11.57 -5.85
N THR A 214 -17.02 10.77 -6.86
CA THR A 214 -18.25 10.97 -7.54
C THR A 214 -19.28 10.86 -6.45
N THR A 215 -19.81 12.00 -6.04
CA THR A 215 -21.26 12.15 -5.91
C THR A 215 -21.91 11.73 -7.22
N LEU A 216 -21.77 10.46 -7.59
CA LEU A 216 -22.83 9.76 -8.26
C LEU A 216 -23.75 9.43 -7.09
N SER A 217 -24.86 10.16 -7.06
CA SER A 217 -26.13 9.53 -6.75
C SER A 217 -26.04 8.05 -7.17
N PRO A 218 -26.44 7.08 -6.34
CA PRO A 218 -26.52 5.69 -6.79
C PRO A 218 -27.16 5.67 -8.18
N PRO A 219 -26.59 4.94 -9.17
CA PRO A 219 -27.30 4.73 -10.42
C PRO A 219 -28.66 4.16 -10.03
N SER A 220 -29.72 4.71 -10.58
CA SER A 220 -31.10 4.60 -10.08
C SER A 220 -31.71 3.20 -10.06
N ASN A 221 -30.92 2.11 -10.12
CA ASN A 221 -31.34 0.72 -10.23
C ASN A 221 -30.14 -0.23 -10.48
N CYS A 222 -29.40 -0.63 -9.45
CA CYS A 222 -28.74 -1.94 -9.49
C CYS A 222 -29.74 -3.02 -9.07
N ILE A 223 -29.91 -4.07 -9.88
CA ILE A 223 -30.74 -5.25 -9.63
C ILE A 223 -30.04 -6.42 -10.31
N GLN A 224 -29.93 -7.61 -9.72
CA GLN A 224 -30.32 -8.89 -10.34
C GLN A 224 -30.43 -10.01 -9.29
N PRO A 225 -31.61 -10.64 -9.20
CA PRO A 225 -31.75 -12.08 -9.42
C PRO A 225 -32.63 -12.25 -10.66
N SER A 226 -32.15 -12.95 -11.69
CA SER A 226 -32.87 -13.09 -12.95
C SER A 226 -34.32 -13.56 -12.71
N ASP A 227 -35.30 -12.73 -13.05
CA ASP A 227 -36.73 -13.07 -13.04
C ASP A 227 -37.34 -13.50 -11.70
N THR A 228 -37.52 -12.57 -10.75
CA THR A 228 -38.44 -12.66 -9.58
C THR A 228 -38.29 -13.87 -8.64
N THR A 229 -37.36 -14.78 -8.93
CA THR A 229 -37.27 -16.10 -8.32
C THR A 229 -35.79 -16.45 -8.13
N CYS A 230 -35.47 -16.87 -6.92
CA CYS A 230 -34.14 -17.26 -6.52
C CYS A 230 -33.71 -18.53 -7.24
N SER A 231 -32.52 -18.54 -7.83
CA SER A 231 -31.98 -19.77 -8.44
C SER A 231 -31.53 -20.79 -7.40
N ASN A 232 -31.04 -20.32 -6.24
CA ASN A 232 -30.61 -21.13 -5.10
C ASN A 232 -30.87 -20.35 -3.79
N SER A 233 -30.80 -21.04 -2.66
CA SER A 233 -30.74 -20.39 -1.35
C SER A 233 -29.41 -19.66 -1.15
N GLY A 234 -29.40 -18.51 -0.50
CA GLY A 234 -28.17 -17.78 -0.18
C GLY A 234 -28.33 -16.26 -0.18
N PHE A 235 -27.19 -15.57 -0.18
CA PHE A 235 -27.11 -14.13 -0.26
C PHE A 235 -26.55 -13.71 -1.62
N PHE A 236 -27.12 -12.67 -2.21
CA PHE A 236 -26.79 -12.24 -3.56
C PHE A 236 -26.66 -10.72 -3.62
N SER A 237 -25.68 -10.24 -4.36
CA SER A 237 -25.42 -8.81 -4.49
C SER A 237 -26.48 -8.12 -5.33
N VAL A 238 -26.88 -6.92 -4.92
CA VAL A 238 -27.78 -6.07 -5.70
C VAL A 238 -27.04 -5.45 -6.90
N CYS A 239 -25.77 -5.05 -6.72
CA CYS A 239 -24.85 -4.65 -7.79
C CYS A 239 -23.72 -5.69 -7.90
N ASN A 240 -23.37 -6.15 -9.10
CA ASN A 240 -22.24 -7.10 -9.29
C ASN A 240 -20.86 -6.41 -9.31
N THR A 241 -20.82 -5.08 -9.36
CA THR A 241 -19.59 -4.29 -9.53
C THR A 241 -19.34 -3.28 -8.42
N PHE A 242 -20.29 -3.14 -7.49
CA PHE A 242 -20.22 -2.15 -6.42
C PHE A 242 -20.65 -2.81 -5.11
N CYS A 243 -19.88 -2.61 -4.05
CA CYS A 243 -20.40 -2.91 -2.72
C CYS A 243 -21.35 -1.80 -2.30
N ILE A 244 -22.58 -2.18 -2.02
CA ILE A 244 -23.64 -1.29 -1.53
C ILE A 244 -24.25 -1.94 -0.29
N HIS A 245 -24.99 -1.18 0.51
CA HIS A 245 -25.53 -1.71 1.76
C HIS A 245 -26.57 -2.81 1.51
N GLU A 246 -27.29 -2.71 0.40
CA GLU A 246 -28.39 -3.60 0.06
C GLU A 246 -27.94 -4.90 -0.62
N TYR A 247 -28.57 -6.01 -0.23
CA TYR A 247 -28.38 -7.33 -0.81
C TYR A 247 -29.67 -8.15 -0.79
N TYR A 248 -29.74 -9.23 -1.57
CA TYR A 248 -30.86 -10.16 -1.56
C TYR A 248 -30.56 -11.39 -0.70
N PHE A 249 -31.54 -11.81 0.09
CA PHE A 249 -31.58 -13.11 0.73
C PHE A 249 -32.62 -14.01 0.07
N CYS A 250 -32.21 -15.22 -0.28
CA CYS A 250 -33.06 -16.24 -0.86
C CYS A 250 -33.15 -17.44 0.09
N GLU A 251 -34.36 -17.81 0.49
CA GLU A 251 -34.59 -18.95 1.37
C GLU A 251 -34.37 -20.30 0.65
N ALA A 252 -34.83 -20.43 -0.59
CA ALA A 252 -34.67 -21.63 -1.41
C ALA A 252 -34.74 -21.31 -2.91
N ALA A 253 -34.38 -22.28 -3.74
CA ALA A 253 -34.62 -22.17 -5.18
C ALA A 253 -36.13 -22.05 -5.47
N GLY A 254 -36.52 -21.08 -6.30
CA GLY A 254 -37.90 -20.79 -6.69
C GLY A 254 -38.65 -19.81 -5.78
N THR A 255 -38.06 -19.35 -4.66
CA THR A 255 -38.69 -18.35 -3.78
C THR A 255 -38.46 -16.92 -4.29
N THR A 256 -39.27 -15.96 -3.86
CA THR A 256 -39.00 -14.55 -4.14
C THR A 256 -37.83 -14.04 -3.28
N PRO A 257 -36.86 -13.33 -3.87
CA PRO A 257 -35.74 -12.75 -3.12
C PRO A 257 -36.21 -11.68 -2.14
N ILE A 258 -35.69 -11.70 -0.92
CA ILE A 258 -36.00 -10.74 0.14
C ILE A 258 -34.87 -9.71 0.19
N LEU A 259 -35.19 -8.43 0.01
CA LEU A 259 -34.20 -7.35 0.15
C LEU A 259 -33.79 -7.19 1.61
N GLN A 260 -32.49 -7.14 1.86
CA GLN A 260 -31.85 -6.94 3.15
C GLN A 260 -30.83 -5.82 3.06
N THR A 261 -30.37 -5.35 4.21
CA THR A 261 -29.34 -4.32 4.32
C THR A 261 -28.29 -4.75 5.34
N CYS A 262 -27.03 -4.51 5.02
CA CYS A 262 -25.92 -4.74 5.93
C CYS A 262 -26.06 -3.85 7.18
N THR A 263 -25.69 -4.39 8.34
CA THR A 263 -25.73 -3.64 9.60
C THR A 263 -24.57 -2.66 9.70
N ALA A 264 -24.78 -1.51 10.34
CA ALA A 264 -23.80 -0.43 10.46
C ALA A 264 -23.34 0.09 9.07
N ASP A 265 -22.09 0.55 8.97
CA ASP A 265 -21.51 1.12 7.73
C ASP A 265 -20.86 0.05 6.83
N LEU A 266 -21.32 -1.20 6.92
CA LEU A 266 -20.81 -2.31 6.11
C LEU A 266 -21.47 -2.33 4.73
N LEU A 267 -20.71 -2.71 3.71
CA LEU A 267 -21.17 -2.85 2.33
C LEU A 267 -21.19 -4.34 1.94
N PHE A 268 -22.17 -4.77 1.16
CA PHE A 268 -22.28 -6.15 0.72
C PHE A 268 -21.28 -6.45 -0.40
N ASN A 269 -20.49 -7.51 -0.25
CA ASN A 269 -19.48 -7.90 -1.22
C ASN A 269 -20.12 -8.48 -2.51
N PRO A 270 -19.82 -7.92 -3.71
CA PRO A 270 -20.42 -8.38 -4.96
C PRO A 270 -19.82 -9.69 -5.51
N VAL A 271 -18.80 -10.25 -4.86
CA VAL A 271 -18.13 -11.48 -5.27
C VAL A 271 -19.00 -12.70 -4.91
N PRO A 272 -19.51 -13.48 -5.89
CA PRO A 272 -20.44 -14.58 -5.64
C PRO A 272 -19.90 -15.69 -4.72
N GLU A 273 -18.59 -15.91 -4.72
CA GLU A 273 -17.91 -16.86 -3.84
C GLU A 273 -17.93 -16.41 -2.38
N TRP A 274 -18.10 -15.09 -2.13
CA TRP A 274 -17.94 -14.46 -0.82
C TRP A 274 -19.05 -13.43 -0.50
N PRO A 275 -20.33 -13.84 -0.53
CA PRO A 275 -21.46 -12.92 -0.50
C PRO A 275 -21.85 -12.52 0.94
N TYR A 276 -21.03 -11.69 1.59
CA TYR A 276 -21.26 -11.18 2.94
C TYR A 276 -20.92 -9.69 3.08
N CYS A 277 -21.40 -9.09 4.18
CA CYS A 277 -21.14 -7.69 4.50
C CYS A 277 -19.68 -7.49 4.95
N VAL A 278 -18.98 -6.56 4.29
CA VAL A 278 -17.58 -6.23 4.50
C VAL A 278 -17.44 -4.73 4.80
N LEU A 279 -16.32 -4.34 5.41
CA LEU A 279 -15.98 -2.92 5.52
C LEU A 279 -15.82 -2.31 4.13
N SER A 280 -16.06 -1.01 3.99
CA SER A 280 -15.83 -0.30 2.73
C SER A 280 -14.39 -0.45 2.21
N SER A 281 -13.41 -0.52 3.12
CA SER A 281 -12.00 -0.81 2.82
C SER A 281 -11.77 -2.19 2.22
N ASN A 282 -12.70 -3.11 2.44
CA ASN A 282 -12.64 -4.51 2.03
C ASN A 282 -13.61 -4.75 0.86
N CYS A 283 -13.87 -3.73 0.05
CA CYS A 283 -14.67 -3.85 -1.16
C CYS A 283 -13.77 -3.85 -2.42
N PRO A 284 -13.90 -4.80 -3.37
CA PRO A 284 -14.51 -6.12 -3.27
C PRO A 284 -13.47 -7.12 -2.73
N TYR A 285 -13.59 -7.50 -1.46
CA TYR A 285 -12.67 -8.44 -0.85
C TYR A 285 -12.85 -9.84 -1.42
N TYR A 286 -11.78 -10.40 -1.96
CA TYR A 286 -11.67 -11.80 -2.32
C TYR A 286 -10.86 -12.47 -1.20
N PRO A 287 -11.48 -13.09 -0.18
CA PRO A 287 -10.73 -13.99 0.70
C PRO A 287 -10.15 -15.15 -0.12
N PRO A 288 -9.07 -15.76 0.40
CA PRO A 288 -8.20 -16.70 -0.32
C PRO A 288 -8.90 -17.98 -0.80
#